data_AF-A0A959I1F1-F1
#
_entry.id   AF-A0A959I1F1-F1
#
_cell.length_a   1.000
_cell.length_b   1.000
_cell.length_c   1.000
_cell.angle_alpha   90.00
_cell.angle_beta   90.00
_cell.angle_gamma   90.00
#
_symmetry.space_group_name_H-M   'P 1'
#
loop_
_entity.id
_entity.type
_entity.pdbx_description
1 polymer ?
#
loop_
_entity_poly.entity_id
_entity_poly.type
_entity_poly.pdbx_seq_one_letter_code
_entity_poly.pdbx_strand_id
1 'polypeptide(L)' 'KQTGRSVSLSPVHSALYRLEEKGYVESELGGATKTRGGRRKRIYQLTAAGRAALDEAKAIRNRLWNMLPD' A
#
# COMPACT_ATOMS: atom_id res chain seq x y z
N LYS A 1 -14.04 2.14 8.41
CA LYS A 1 -13.33 3.42 8.11
C LYS A 1 -12.79 3.96 9.43
N GLN A 2 -11.50 4.29 9.54
CA GLN A 2 -10.91 4.74 10.81
C GLN A 2 -10.86 6.27 10.97
N THR A 3 -10.66 7.04 9.89
CA THR A 3 -10.44 8.50 9.95
C THR A 3 -11.53 9.34 9.28
N GLY A 4 -12.57 8.72 8.72
CA GLY A 4 -13.62 9.42 7.95
C GLY A 4 -13.19 10.04 6.61
N ARG A 5 -11.87 10.18 6.36
CA ARG A 5 -11.33 10.81 5.14
C ARG A 5 -11.60 9.96 3.89
N SER A 6 -12.08 10.60 2.82
CA SER A 6 -12.15 10.00 1.49
C SER A 6 -10.78 10.03 0.83
N VAL A 7 -10.37 8.91 0.24
CA VAL A 7 -9.13 8.82 -0.55
C VAL A 7 -9.50 8.61 -2.01
N SER A 8 -8.94 9.41 -2.91
CA SER A 8 -9.11 9.22 -4.35
C SER A 8 -8.22 8.06 -4.84
N LEU A 9 -8.63 7.43 -5.95
CA LEU A 9 -7.94 6.25 -6.46
C LEU A 9 -6.57 6.58 -7.10
N SER A 10 -6.43 7.75 -7.72
CA SER A 10 -5.18 8.13 -8.42
C SER A 10 -3.97 8.21 -7.48
N PRO A 11 -4.02 8.87 -6.30
CA PRO A 11 -2.91 8.87 -5.35
C PRO A 11 -2.55 7.48 -4.82
N VAL A 12 -3.53 6.59 -4.69
CA VAL A 12 -3.28 5.18 -4.29
C VAL A 12 -2.45 4.47 -5.35
N HIS A 13 -2.82 4.63 -6.63
CA HIS A 13 -2.04 4.05 -7.72
C HIS A 13 -0.64 4.62 -7.81
N SER A 14 -0.47 5.94 -7.70
CA SER A 14 0.85 6.57 -7.69
C SER A 14 1.71 6.09 -6.51
N ALA A 15 1.11 5.88 -5.33
CA ALA A 15 1.82 5.34 -4.18
C ALA A 15 2.26 3.89 -4.39
N LEU A 16 1.37 3.02 -4.90
CA LEU A 16 1.69 1.63 -5.19
C LEU A 16 2.80 1.49 -6.24
N TYR A 17 2.78 2.31 -7.29
CA TYR A 17 3.82 2.33 -8.31
C TYR A 17 5.20 2.68 -7.71
N ARG A 18 5.27 3.72 -6.85
CA ARG A 18 6.53 4.07 -6.16
C ARG A 18 7.00 2.98 -5.19
N LEU A 19 6.09 2.24 -4.56
CA LEU A 19 6.45 1.13 -3.69
C LEU A 19 6.98 -0.07 -4.49
N GLU A 20 6.45 -0.28 -5.69
CA GLU A 20 6.93 -1.29 -6.63
C GLU A 20 8.33 -0.95 -7.16
N GLU A 21 8.57 0.31 -7.57
CA GLU A 21 9.91 0.77 -7.97
C GLU A 21 10.96 0.60 -6.86
N LYS A 22 10.54 0.66 -5.59
CA LYS A 22 11.39 0.42 -4.43
C LYS A 22 11.55 -1.06 -4.08
N GLY A 23 10.84 -1.96 -4.75
CA GLY A 23 10.86 -3.41 -4.48
C GLY A 23 10.09 -3.82 -3.21
N TYR A 24 9.24 -2.95 -2.66
CA TYR A 24 8.44 -3.26 -1.47
C TYR A 24 7.14 -4.00 -1.78
N VAL A 25 6.64 -3.86 -3.00
CA VAL A 25 5.54 -4.65 -3.52
C VAL A 25 5.92 -5.16 -4.90
N GLU A 26 5.32 -6.27 -5.30
CA GLU A 26 5.34 -6.74 -6.67
C GLU A 26 3.90 -6.72 -7.21
N SER A 27 3.74 -6.61 -8.53
CA SER A 27 2.41 -6.62 -9.11
C SER A 27 2.29 -7.48 -10.36
N GLU A 28 1.10 -8.04 -10.51
CA GLU A 28 0.71 -8.82 -11.68
C GLU A 28 -0.57 -8.27 -12.29
N LEU A 29 -0.66 -8.33 -13.62
CA LEU A 29 -1.92 -8.06 -14.31
C LEU A 29 -2.78 -9.31 -14.25
N GLY A 30 -3.80 -9.30 -13.39
CA GLY A 30 -4.78 -10.35 -13.26
C GLY A 30 -6.11 -10.05 -13.95
N GLY A 31 -6.86 -11.12 -14.20
CA GLY A 31 -8.32 -11.10 -14.35
C GLY A 31 -8.86 -10.30 -15.53
N ALA A 32 -9.01 -10.94 -16.68
CA ALA A 32 -10.15 -10.69 -17.55
C ALA A 32 -11.37 -11.45 -16.97
N THR A 33 -11.91 -11.00 -15.84
CA THR A 33 -13.10 -11.63 -15.23
C THR A 33 -14.36 -10.86 -15.64
N LYS A 34 -15.43 -11.60 -15.96
CA LYS A 34 -16.72 -11.03 -16.42
C LYS A 34 -17.30 -10.01 -15.44
N THR A 35 -16.96 -10.11 -14.15
CA THR A 35 -17.43 -9.26 -13.06
C THR A 35 -17.05 -7.78 -13.17
N ARG A 36 -16.04 -7.42 -13.98
CA ARG A 36 -15.64 -6.01 -14.24
C ARG A 36 -15.68 -5.64 -15.72
N GLY A 37 -16.58 -6.25 -16.50
CA GLY A 37 -16.70 -5.98 -17.93
C GLY A 37 -15.41 -6.26 -18.72
N GLY A 38 -14.60 -7.24 -18.28
CA GLY A 38 -13.36 -7.64 -18.95
C GLY A 38 -12.14 -6.75 -18.68
N ARG A 39 -12.27 -5.70 -17.86
CA ARG A 39 -11.16 -4.78 -17.58
C ARG A 39 -10.14 -5.42 -16.63
N ARG A 40 -8.88 -5.51 -17.08
CA ARG A 40 -7.76 -6.06 -16.29
C ARG A 40 -7.61 -5.32 -14.95
N LYS A 41 -7.22 -6.06 -13.92
CA LYS A 41 -6.84 -5.51 -12.61
C LYS A 41 -5.35 -5.72 -12.38
N ARG A 42 -4.68 -4.75 -11.76
CA ARG A 42 -3.32 -4.94 -11.25
C ARG A 42 -3.44 -5.36 -9.79
N ILE A 43 -2.97 -6.56 -9.48
CA ILE A 43 -2.93 -7.12 -8.12
C ILE A 43 -1.53 -6.86 -7.60
N TYR A 44 -1.43 -6.31 -6.39
CA TYR A 44 -0.15 -6.07 -5.72
C TYR A 44 0.00 -7.06 -4.56
N GLN A 45 1.21 -7.59 -4.39
CA GLN A 45 1.60 -8.45 -3.28
C GLN A 45 2.80 -7.84 -2.55
N LEU A 46 2.84 -8.03 -1.23
CA LEU A 46 3.91 -7.49 -0.39
C LEU A 46 5.14 -8.39 -0.49
N THR A 47 6.32 -7.79 -0.72
CA THR A 47 7.58 -8.53 -0.71
C THR A 47 8.13 -8.69 0.72
N ALA A 48 9.13 -9.55 0.91
CA ALA A 48 9.83 -9.64 2.19
C ALA A 48 10.47 -8.30 2.60
N ALA A 49 11.07 -7.57 1.65
CA ALA A 49 11.62 -6.24 1.87
C ALA A 49 10.53 -5.23 2.25
N GLY A 50 9.36 -5.27 1.59
CA GLY A 50 8.23 -4.42 1.93
C GLY A 50 7.66 -4.70 3.31
N ARG A 51 7.65 -5.97 3.74
CA ARG A 51 7.27 -6.34 5.10
C ARG A 51 8.21 -5.73 6.15
N ALA A 52 9.52 -5.86 5.95
CA ALA A 52 10.51 -5.27 6.85
C ALA A 52 10.37 -3.74 6.93
N ALA A 53 10.22 -3.07 5.79
CA ALA A 53 10.03 -1.62 5.73
C ALA A 53 8.73 -1.16 6.43
N LEU A 54 7.65 -1.95 6.33
CA LEU A 54 6.39 -1.66 7.00
C LEU A 54 6.52 -1.78 8.53
N ASP A 55 7.20 -2.81 9.00
CA ASP A 55 7.44 -3.04 10.42
C ASP A 55 8.32 -1.92 11.02
N GLU A 56 9.35 -1.47 10.30
CA GLU A 56 10.18 -0.32 10.66
C GLU A 56 9.36 0.98 10.72
N ALA A 57 8.56 1.28 9.70
CA ALA A 57 7.73 2.48 9.66
C ALA A 57 6.72 2.52 10.83
N LYS A 58 6.18 1.36 11.21
CA LYS A 58 5.31 1.23 12.38
C LYS A 58 6.10 1.49 13.68
N ALA A 59 7.28 0.92 13.83
CA ALA A 59 8.13 1.12 15.00
C ALA A 59 8.50 2.60 15.20
N ILE A 60 8.91 3.29 14.12
CA ILE A 60 9.22 4.73 14.16
C ILE A 60 8.00 5.54 14.59
N ARG A 61 6.82 5.28 14.01
CA ARG A 61 5.59 5.99 14.37
C ARG A 61 5.24 5.82 15.84
N ASN A 62 5.32 4.60 16.35
CA ASN A 62 5.04 4.30 17.76
C ASN A 62 6.06 4.98 18.68
N ARG A 63 7.34 4.98 18.31
CA ARG A 63 8.38 5.67 19.07
C ARG A 63 8.10 7.17 19.16
N LEU A 64 7.78 7.81 18.04
CA LEU A 64 7.43 9.23 18.00
C LEU A 64 6.20 9.54 18.84
N TRP A 65 5.16 8.69 18.77
CA TRP A 65 3.96 8.83 19.58
C TRP A 65 4.28 8.79 21.08
N ASN A 66 5.11 7.84 21.51
CA ASN A 66 5.49 7.66 22.91
C ASN A 66 6.43 8.77 23.45
N MET A 67 6.98 9.63 22.58
CA MET A 67 7.83 10.74 22.99
C MET A 67 7.03 12.03 23.27
N LEU A 68 5.74 12.07 22.94
CA LEU A 68 4.90 13.22 23.24
C LEU A 68 4.61 13.27 24.75
N PRO A 69 4.88 14.39 25.43
CA PRO A 69 4.45 14.59 26.81
C PRO A 69 2.92 14.72 26.89
N ASP A 70 2.37 14.49 28.09
CA ASP A 70 0.94 14.62 28.40
C ASP A 70 0.42 16.06 28.20
#